data_AF-A0A4P6A2T8-F1
#
_entry.id   AF-A0A4P6A2T8-F1
#
_cell.length_a   1.000
_cell.length_b   1.000
_cell.length_c   1.000
_cell.angle_alpha   90.00
_cell.angle_beta   90.00
_cell.angle_gamma   90.00
#
_symmetry.space_group_name_H-M   'P 1'
#
loop_
_entity.id
_entity.type
_entity.pdbx_description
1 polymer ?
#
loop_
_entity_poly.entity_id
_entity_poly.type
_entity_poly.pdbx_seq_one_letter_code
_entity_poly.pdbx_strand_id
1 'polypeptide(L)'
;MQLSEQQSFNQALIKLSVLLYQVDGMVTLSEQDYLNAMVESLDWQSPICREAFLNDTIYQTRKAIDTGDAITFLRSLKHDLSFDAEKTLEVAMAITGVDGERSEEETELLSLLTHKLLAKALVSGKDTLQ
;
A
#
# COMPACT_ATOMS: atom_id res chain seq x y z
N MET A 1 11.93 10.10 17.65
CA MET A 1 12.15 10.74 16.33
C MET A 1 10.81 10.75 15.63
N GLN A 2 10.32 11.92 15.21
CA GLN A 2 9.11 12.02 14.39
C GLN A 2 9.57 11.90 12.94
N LEU A 3 9.02 10.93 12.20
CA LEU A 3 9.28 10.82 10.76
C LEU A 3 8.63 12.01 10.04
N SER A 4 9.19 12.41 8.90
CA SER A 4 8.51 13.36 8.01
C SER A 4 7.19 12.75 7.52
N GLU A 5 6.21 13.59 7.20
CA GLU A 5 4.93 13.10 6.63
C GLU A 5 5.16 12.29 5.35
N GLN A 6 6.11 12.73 4.51
CA GLN A 6 6.55 11.99 3.32
C GLN A 6 7.09 10.59 3.67
N GLN A 7 7.92 10.47 4.71
CA GLN A 7 8.48 9.18 5.08
C GLN A 7 7.43 8.26 5.74
N SER A 8 6.50 8.81 6.53
CA SER A 8 5.35 8.05 7.04
C SER A 8 4.48 7.53 5.89
N PHE A 9 4.20 8.39 4.90
CA PHE A 9 3.52 8.00 3.67
C PHE A 9 4.27 6.90 2.92
N ASN A 10 5.57 7.05 2.67
CA ASN A 10 6.37 6.04 1.96
C ASN A 10 6.34 4.68 2.69
N GLN A 11 6.43 4.68 4.01
CA GLN A 11 6.31 3.45 4.82
C GLN A 11 4.91 2.83 4.71
N ALA A 12 3.86 3.64 4.75
CA ALA A 12 2.49 3.18 4.60
C ALA A 12 2.21 2.64 3.19
N LEU A 13 2.81 3.24 2.16
CA LEU A 13 2.69 2.81 0.77
C LEU A 13 3.35 1.45 0.54
N ILE A 14 4.54 1.20 1.13
CA ILE A 14 5.17 -0.12 1.11
C ILE A 14 4.28 -1.13 1.82
N LYS A 15 3.77 -0.82 3.03
CA LYS A 15 2.89 -1.71 3.80
C LYS A 15 1.61 -2.07 3.03
N LEU A 16 0.98 -1.10 2.38
CA LEU A 16 -0.19 -1.33 1.53
C LEU A 16 0.17 -2.24 0.36
N SER A 17 1.26 -1.95 -0.34
CA SER A 17 1.67 -2.69 -1.53
C SER A 17 1.96 -4.15 -1.20
N VAL A 18 2.68 -4.40 -0.10
CA VAL A 18 2.96 -5.76 0.36
C VAL A 18 1.70 -6.48 0.83
N LEU A 19 0.74 -5.78 1.45
CA LEU A 19 -0.54 -6.38 1.84
C LEU A 19 -1.31 -6.87 0.61
N LEU A 20 -1.45 -6.03 -0.41
CA LEU A 20 -2.13 -6.38 -1.66
C LEU A 20 -1.41 -7.53 -2.38
N TYR A 21 -0.09 -7.45 -2.46
CA TYR A 21 0.80 -8.49 -3.02
C TYR A 21 0.72 -9.86 -2.34
N GLN A 22 0.14 -9.99 -1.15
CA GLN A 22 0.11 -11.26 -0.40
C GLN A 22 -1.29 -11.79 -0.11
N VAL A 23 -2.34 -10.98 -0.32
CA VAL A 23 -3.66 -11.25 0.25
C VAL A 23 -4.32 -12.51 -0.33
N ASP A 24 -4.08 -12.79 -1.60
CA ASP A 24 -4.59 -13.96 -2.32
C ASP A 24 -3.73 -15.22 -2.11
N GLY A 25 -2.57 -15.07 -1.45
CA GLY A 25 -1.61 -16.14 -1.21
C GLY A 25 -0.79 -16.57 -2.43
N MET A 26 -0.95 -15.90 -3.56
CA MET A 26 -0.21 -16.15 -4.81
C MET A 26 0.63 -14.93 -5.15
N VAL A 27 1.79 -15.17 -5.74
CA VAL A 27 2.73 -14.10 -6.06
C VAL A 27 3.24 -14.36 -7.45
N THR A 28 3.00 -13.41 -8.35
CA THR A 28 3.57 -13.44 -9.70
C THR A 28 4.90 -12.71 -9.76
N LEU A 29 5.71 -13.05 -10.76
CA LEU A 29 6.97 -12.33 -11.04
C LEU A 29 6.71 -10.86 -11.41
N SER A 30 5.60 -10.58 -12.11
CA SER A 30 5.23 -9.22 -12.52
C SER A 30 4.93 -8.33 -11.32
N GLU A 31 4.19 -8.84 -10.34
CA GLU A 31 3.90 -8.10 -9.10
C GLU A 31 5.15 -7.92 -8.24
N GLN A 32 6.02 -8.94 -8.19
CA GLN A 32 7.30 -8.85 -7.50
C GLN A 32 8.19 -7.77 -8.12
N ASP A 33 8.33 -7.75 -9.44
CA ASP A 33 9.10 -6.74 -10.18
C ASP A 33 8.52 -5.34 -9.97
N TYR A 34 7.19 -5.20 -10.00
CA TYR A 34 6.51 -3.94 -9.73
C TYR A 34 6.78 -3.46 -8.30
N LEU A 35 6.63 -4.33 -7.29
CA LEU A 35 6.86 -4.00 -5.89
C LEU A 35 8.30 -3.53 -5.68
N ASN A 36 9.28 -4.25 -6.23
CA ASN A 36 10.69 -3.88 -6.13
C ASN A 36 10.96 -2.52 -6.76
N ALA A 37 10.51 -2.30 -8.00
CA ALA A 37 10.71 -1.04 -8.71
C ALA A 37 10.03 0.14 -7.99
N MET A 38 8.82 -0.06 -7.47
CA MET A 38 8.11 0.96 -6.69
C MET A 38 8.89 1.29 -5.42
N VAL A 39 9.31 0.28 -4.65
CA VAL A 39 10.12 0.46 -3.43
C VAL A 39 11.41 1.22 -3.75
N GLU A 40 12.13 0.86 -4.82
CA GLU A 40 13.37 1.52 -5.27
C GLU A 40 13.17 2.99 -5.66
N SER A 41 12.00 3.34 -6.20
CA SER A 41 11.68 4.71 -6.63
C SER A 41 11.41 5.70 -5.49
N LEU A 42 11.15 5.22 -4.27
CA LEU A 42 10.77 6.08 -3.14
C LEU A 42 11.95 6.90 -2.62
N ASP A 43 11.70 8.19 -2.35
CA ASP A 43 12.62 9.06 -1.62
C ASP A 43 12.69 8.62 -0.14
N TRP A 44 13.64 7.73 0.14
CA TRP A 44 13.75 7.08 1.44
C TRP A 44 14.58 7.90 2.43
N GLN A 45 13.92 8.38 3.48
CA GLN A 45 14.48 9.29 4.48
C GLN A 45 14.67 8.62 5.85
N SER A 46 14.33 7.33 5.98
CA SER A 46 14.47 6.60 7.24
C SER A 46 15.92 6.15 7.46
N PRO A 47 16.41 6.17 8.72
CA PRO A 47 17.71 5.57 9.06
C PRO A 47 17.71 4.03 8.95
N ILE A 48 16.53 3.40 8.95
CA ILE A 48 16.39 1.97 8.69
C ILE A 48 16.56 1.74 7.19
N CYS A 49 17.42 0.80 6.83
CA CYS A 49 17.61 0.34 5.46
C CYS A 49 16.26 -0.10 4.85
N ARG A 50 16.01 0.28 3.60
CA ARG A 50 14.72 0.08 2.92
C ARG A 50 14.39 -1.39 2.74
N GLU A 51 15.39 -2.19 2.39
CA GLU A 51 15.31 -3.64 2.23
C GLU A 51 14.99 -4.31 3.58
N ALA A 52 15.60 -3.84 4.66
CA ALA A 52 15.29 -4.33 6.01
C ALA A 52 13.84 -4.01 6.40
N PHE A 53 13.36 -2.81 6.06
CA PHE A 53 11.97 -2.42 6.29
C PHE A 53 10.99 -3.24 5.43
N LEU A 54 11.31 -3.48 4.17
CA LEU A 54 10.50 -4.32 3.28
C LEU A 54 10.40 -5.76 3.82
N ASN A 55 11.53 -6.35 4.24
CA ASN A 55 11.56 -7.70 4.80
C ASN A 55 10.73 -7.82 6.08
N ASP A 56 10.82 -6.85 7.01
CA ASP A 56 9.93 -6.83 8.17
C ASP A 56 8.47 -6.67 7.75
N THR A 57 8.19 -5.78 6.80
CA THR A 57 6.83 -5.54 6.29
C THR A 57 6.21 -6.81 5.70
N ILE A 58 6.97 -7.58 4.90
CA ILE A 58 6.58 -8.90 4.37
C ILE A 58 6.18 -9.87 5.48
N TYR A 59 6.89 -9.86 6.59
CA TYR A 59 6.57 -10.70 7.75
C TYR A 59 5.30 -10.22 8.47
N GLN A 60 5.19 -8.91 8.74
CA GLN A 60 4.05 -8.35 9.48
C GLN A 60 2.73 -8.49 8.70
N THR A 61 2.76 -8.27 7.39
CA THR A 61 1.59 -8.39 6.51
C THR A 61 1.12 -9.84 6.42
N ARG A 62 2.03 -10.79 6.18
CA ARG A 62 1.70 -12.23 6.22
C ARG A 62 1.04 -12.62 7.54
N LYS A 63 1.62 -12.20 8.67
CA LYS A 63 1.03 -12.46 9.98
C LYS A 63 -0.38 -11.89 10.11
N ALA A 64 -0.61 -10.66 9.64
CA ALA A 64 -1.94 -10.05 9.68
C ALA A 64 -2.94 -10.78 8.78
N ILE A 65 -2.51 -11.30 7.63
CA ILE A 65 -3.36 -12.12 6.75
C ILE A 65 -3.71 -13.43 7.46
N ASP A 66 -2.70 -14.14 7.99
CA ASP A 66 -2.88 -15.43 8.67
C ASP A 66 -3.79 -15.34 9.90
N THR A 67 -3.85 -14.19 10.58
CA THR A 67 -4.71 -13.96 11.75
C THR A 67 -6.07 -13.35 11.42
N GLY A 68 -6.37 -13.06 10.15
CA GLY A 68 -7.61 -12.40 9.74
C GLY A 68 -7.66 -10.90 10.06
N ASP A 69 -6.51 -10.28 10.37
CA ASP A 69 -6.35 -8.88 10.74
C ASP A 69 -6.02 -7.96 9.55
N ALA A 70 -6.01 -8.48 8.31
CA ALA A 70 -5.68 -7.71 7.10
C ALA A 70 -6.46 -6.38 6.98
N ILE A 71 -7.76 -6.38 7.26
CA ILE A 71 -8.60 -5.18 7.25
C ILE A 71 -8.19 -4.18 8.35
N THR A 72 -7.88 -4.69 9.54
CA THR A 72 -7.41 -3.85 10.68
C THR A 72 -6.06 -3.23 10.35
N PHE A 73 -5.15 -4.01 9.79
CA PHE A 73 -3.85 -3.56 9.29
C PHE A 73 -4.04 -2.45 8.26
N LEU A 74 -4.87 -2.65 7.23
CA LEU A 74 -5.16 -1.65 6.22
C LEU A 74 -5.75 -0.36 6.81
N ARG A 75 -6.69 -0.47 7.76
CA ARG A 75 -7.28 0.70 8.45
C ARG A 75 -6.24 1.49 9.23
N SER A 76 -5.22 0.83 9.79
CA SER A 76 -4.15 1.51 10.52
C SER A 76 -3.32 2.44 9.62
N LEU A 77 -3.22 2.13 8.33
CA LEU A 77 -2.45 2.90 7.34
C LEU A 77 -3.19 4.14 6.85
N LYS A 78 -4.49 4.27 7.13
CA LYS A 78 -5.37 5.29 6.57
C LYS A 78 -4.80 6.70 6.65
N HIS A 79 -4.33 7.08 7.84
CA HIS A 79 -3.89 8.45 8.11
C HIS A 79 -2.71 8.81 7.21
N ASP A 80 -1.69 7.95 7.19
CA ASP A 80 -0.47 8.18 6.43
C ASP A 80 -0.72 8.10 4.92
N LEU A 81 -1.51 7.13 4.44
CA LEU A 81 -1.88 6.99 3.03
C LEU A 81 -2.69 8.18 2.48
N SER A 82 -3.41 8.89 3.35
CA SER A 82 -4.20 10.05 2.93
C SER A 82 -3.35 11.26 2.57
N PHE A 83 -2.04 11.25 2.86
CA PHE A 83 -1.10 12.29 2.48
C PHE A 83 -1.06 12.50 0.95
N ASP A 84 -1.02 11.40 0.19
CA ASP A 84 -1.15 11.40 -1.26
C ASP A 84 -2.08 10.24 -1.68
N ALA A 85 -3.39 10.54 -1.66
CA ALA A 85 -4.42 9.57 -1.96
C ALA A 85 -4.44 9.15 -3.43
N GLU A 86 -4.04 10.05 -4.34
CA GLU A 86 -3.96 9.75 -5.79
C GLU A 86 -2.85 8.75 -6.05
N LYS A 87 -1.64 9.00 -5.53
CA LYS A 87 -0.52 8.06 -5.66
C LYS A 87 -0.81 6.73 -4.98
N THR A 88 -1.46 6.75 -3.82
CA THR A 88 -1.89 5.53 -3.13
C THR A 88 -2.80 4.68 -4.02
N LEU A 89 -3.79 5.30 -4.66
CA LEU A 89 -4.71 4.61 -5.55
C LEU A 89 -4.00 4.09 -6.81
N GLU A 90 -3.15 4.91 -7.42
CA GLU A 90 -2.36 4.54 -8.59
C GLU A 90 -1.53 3.28 -8.31
N VAL A 91 -0.79 3.26 -7.20
CA VAL A 91 0.05 2.12 -6.82
C VAL A 91 -0.78 0.88 -6.51
N ALA A 92 -1.88 1.04 -5.76
CA ALA A 92 -2.77 -0.08 -5.43
C ALA A 92 -3.41 -0.70 -6.69
N MET A 93 -3.83 0.11 -7.66
CA MET A 93 -4.39 -0.38 -8.91
C MET A 93 -3.34 -1.04 -9.80
N ALA A 94 -2.12 -0.50 -9.81
CA ALA A 94 -1.04 -1.01 -10.65
C ALA A 94 -0.52 -2.35 -10.13
N ILE A 95 -0.23 -2.48 -8.82
CA ILE A 95 0.31 -3.74 -8.27
C ILE A 95 -0.69 -4.88 -8.44
N THR A 96 -1.97 -4.66 -8.14
CA THR A 96 -3.02 -5.70 -8.22
C THR A 96 -3.40 -6.08 -9.64
N GLY A 97 -2.90 -5.42 -10.69
CA GLY A 97 -3.33 -5.70 -12.06
C GLY A 97 -2.21 -5.67 -13.08
N VAL A 98 -0.95 -5.75 -12.63
CA VAL A 98 0.23 -5.68 -13.50
C VAL A 98 0.37 -6.93 -14.36
N ASP A 99 -0.12 -8.07 -13.89
CA ASP A 99 -0.15 -9.34 -14.61
C ASP A 99 -1.42 -9.52 -15.49
N GLY A 100 -2.39 -8.62 -15.36
CA GLY A 100 -3.65 -8.62 -16.09
C GLY A 100 -4.79 -9.35 -15.38
N GLU A 101 -4.57 -9.91 -14.20
CA GLU A 101 -5.58 -10.57 -13.38
C GLU A 101 -5.79 -9.78 -12.08
N ARG A 102 -6.91 -10.03 -11.39
CA ARG A 102 -7.23 -9.50 -10.06
C ARG A 102 -8.04 -10.55 -9.32
N SER A 103 -7.56 -10.98 -8.17
CA SER A 103 -8.29 -11.88 -7.27
C SER A 103 -9.49 -11.19 -6.63
N GLU A 104 -10.37 -11.99 -6.00
CA GLU A 104 -11.51 -11.46 -5.24
C GLU A 104 -11.02 -10.71 -4.01
N GLU A 105 -10.01 -11.24 -3.33
CA GLU A 105 -9.39 -10.70 -2.13
C GLU A 105 -8.74 -9.34 -2.37
N GLU A 106 -7.99 -9.18 -3.46
CA GLU A 106 -7.42 -7.90 -3.86
C GLU A 106 -8.50 -6.88 -4.22
N THR A 107 -9.54 -7.34 -4.94
CA THR A 107 -10.67 -6.49 -5.34
C THR A 107 -11.43 -5.99 -4.11
N GLU A 108 -11.63 -6.83 -3.10
CA GLU A 108 -12.25 -6.45 -1.84
C GLU A 108 -11.42 -5.41 -1.08
N LEU A 109 -10.11 -5.63 -0.93
CA LEU A 109 -9.23 -4.68 -0.27
C LEU A 109 -9.13 -3.34 -1.03
N LEU A 110 -9.06 -3.39 -2.37
CA LEU A 110 -9.04 -2.19 -3.22
C LEU A 110 -10.36 -1.40 -3.11
N SER A 111 -11.50 -2.09 -3.07
CA SER A 111 -12.81 -1.49 -2.84
C SER A 111 -12.89 -0.84 -1.46
N LEU A 112 -12.39 -1.51 -0.41
CA LEU A 112 -12.33 -0.96 0.94
C LEU A 112 -11.44 0.30 1.00
N LEU A 113 -10.27 0.24 0.36
CA LEU A 113 -9.34 1.35 0.26
C LEU A 113 -9.99 2.58 -0.40
N THR A 114 -10.58 2.39 -1.58
CA THR A 114 -11.16 3.49 -2.37
C THR A 114 -12.40 4.08 -1.71
N HIS A 115 -13.34 3.24 -1.24
CA HIS A 115 -14.66 3.69 -0.81
C HIS A 115 -14.76 4.03 0.68
N LYS A 116 -13.86 3.51 1.53
CA LYS A 116 -13.94 3.73 2.99
C LYS A 116 -12.75 4.47 3.57
N LEU A 117 -11.56 4.32 2.97
CA LEU A 117 -10.34 4.90 3.53
C LEU A 117 -9.99 6.20 2.83
N LEU A 118 -9.89 6.19 1.50
CA LEU A 118 -9.43 7.33 0.70
C LEU A 118 -10.56 8.20 0.15
N ALA A 119 -11.82 7.74 0.19
CA ALA A 119 -12.95 8.43 -0.43
C ALA A 119 -13.00 9.94 -0.16
N LYS A 120 -12.83 10.36 1.10
CA LYS A 120 -12.81 11.78 1.46
C LYS A 120 -11.60 12.51 0.88
N ALA A 121 -10.41 11.93 0.98
CA ALA A 121 -9.17 12.54 0.48
C ALA A 121 -9.21 12.70 -1.04
N LEU A 122 -9.71 11.70 -1.76
CA LEU A 122 -9.87 11.71 -3.22
C LEU A 122 -10.91 12.72 -3.71
N VAL A 123 -11.97 12.99 -2.93
CA VAL A 123 -12.96 14.01 -3.26
C VAL A 123 -12.41 15.41 -2.95
N SER A 124 -11.81 15.61 -1.77
CA SER A 124 -11.25 16.90 -1.38
C SER A 124 -10.06 17.34 -2.24
N GLY A 125 -9.25 16.42 -2.77
CA GLY A 125 -8.21 16.75 -3.74
C GLY A 125 -8.76 17.35 -5.04
N LYS A 126 -9.93 16.88 -5.50
CA LYS A 126 -10.59 17.38 -6.72
C LYS A 126 -11.18 18.78 -6.59
N ASP A 127 -11.61 19.17 -5.39
CA ASP A 127 -12.17 20.51 -5.15
C ASP A 127 -11.12 21.63 -5.17
N THR A 128 -9.83 21.29 -5.13
CA THR A 128 -8.73 22.28 -5.13
C THR A 128 -8.29 22.70 -6.56
N LEU A 129 -8.93 22.13 -7.59
CA LEU A 129 -8.64 22.38 -9.01
C LEU A 129 -9.76 23.16 -9.75
N GLN A 130 -10.62 23.89 -9.03
CA GLN A 130 -11.61 24.80 -9.62
C GLN A 130 -11.29 26.28 -9.35
#